data_AF-A0A383ERE8-F1
#
_entry.id   AF-A0A383ERE8-F1
#
_cell.length_a   1.000
_cell.length_b   1.000
_cell.length_c   1.000
_cell.angle_alpha   90.00
_cell.angle_beta   90.00
_cell.angle_gamma   90.00
#
_symmetry.space_group_name_H-M   'P 1'
#
loop_
_entity.id
_entity.type
_entity.pdbx_description
1 polymer ?
#
loop_
_entity_poly.entity_id
_entity_poly.type
_entity_poly.pdbx_seq_one_letter_code
_entity_poly.pdbx_strand_id
1 'polypeptide(L)'
;SIVDRSPVVIAISSAGRAPVLARIIRAKLETIIPSAYGELAEIAGQYREKVKRRFNNIKDRRQFWEEIFSGVIAEKVFSGRSKEAKKELEKRLNETKKGRLGEVYLVGAGPGDPDLLTFKALRLMQQADVVLYDRLVSKRVLELVRRDAEMIYVGKKGGESSHQVEINKLMVDLANSGQRVCRLKGGDPFIFGRGGEEIETLSDNGISFQVVPGITAASGCSAYAGIPLT
;
A
#
# COMPACT_ATOMS: atom_id res chain seq x y z
N SER A 1 4.53 28.15 0.26
CA SER A 1 3.09 27.88 0.45
C SER A 1 2.91 26.87 1.58
N ILE A 2 1.92 27.04 2.44
CA ILE A 2 1.67 26.14 3.60
C ILE A 2 0.20 25.70 3.58
N VAL A 3 -0.06 24.43 3.84
CA VAL A 3 -1.38 23.90 4.23
C VAL A 3 -1.31 23.59 5.73
N ASP A 4 -2.09 24.32 6.52
CA ASP A 4 -2.09 24.19 7.98
C ASP A 4 -3.34 23.43 8.45
N ARG A 5 -3.10 22.31 9.11
CA ARG A 5 -4.07 21.41 9.76
C ARG A 5 -3.54 21.04 11.14
N SER A 6 -3.00 22.01 11.86
CA SER A 6 -2.31 21.84 13.14
C SER A 6 -2.97 20.76 14.02
N PRO A 7 -2.19 19.77 14.50
CA PRO A 7 -0.72 19.70 14.48
C PRO A 7 -0.11 19.20 13.14
N VAL A 8 -0.91 18.87 12.13
CA VAL A 8 -0.41 18.43 10.81
C VAL A 8 -0.14 19.63 9.90
N VAL A 9 1.10 19.79 9.43
CA VAL A 9 1.48 20.91 8.56
C VAL A 9 2.19 20.40 7.31
N ILE A 10 1.83 20.95 6.15
CA ILE A 10 2.48 20.64 4.86
C ILE A 10 3.06 21.92 4.27
N ALA A 11 4.37 21.92 4.04
CA ALA A 11 5.08 23.02 3.38
C ALA A 11 5.38 22.66 1.92
N ILE A 12 5.06 23.58 1.01
CA ILE A 12 5.29 23.44 -0.44
C ILE A 12 6.17 24.59 -0.90
N SER A 13 7.30 24.24 -1.53
CA SER A 13 8.28 25.18 -2.06
C SER A 13 8.75 24.75 -3.45
N SER A 14 8.92 25.73 -4.33
CA SER A 14 9.61 25.58 -5.61
C SER A 14 10.98 26.27 -5.61
N ALA A 15 11.50 26.64 -4.44
CA ALA A 15 12.73 27.42 -4.27
C ALA A 15 12.76 28.69 -5.14
N GLY A 16 11.61 29.36 -5.28
CA GLY A 16 11.44 30.56 -6.10
C GLY A 16 11.30 30.32 -7.60
N ARG A 17 11.53 29.10 -8.12
CA ARG A 17 11.52 28.81 -9.56
C ARG A 17 10.12 28.82 -10.18
N ALA A 18 9.10 28.43 -9.42
CA ALA A 18 7.73 28.33 -9.92
C ALA A 18 6.72 28.65 -8.79
N PRO A 19 6.58 29.91 -8.36
CA PRO A 19 5.70 30.28 -7.26
C PRO A 19 4.22 29.99 -7.56
N VAL A 20 3.79 30.18 -8.82
CA VAL A 20 2.42 29.87 -9.27
C VAL A 20 2.12 28.38 -9.16
N LEU A 21 3.07 27.52 -9.55
CA LEU A 21 2.93 26.06 -9.40
C LEU A 21 2.78 25.66 -7.93
N ALA A 22 3.61 26.21 -7.04
CA ALA A 22 3.51 25.96 -5.60
C ALA A 22 2.15 26.40 -5.03
N ARG A 23 1.55 27.47 -5.57
CA ARG A 23 0.20 27.91 -5.20
C ARG A 23 -0.88 26.94 -5.70
N ILE A 24 -0.79 26.44 -6.94
CA ILE A 24 -1.73 25.46 -7.50
C ILE A 24 -1.68 24.15 -6.71
N ILE A 25 -0.49 23.66 -6.38
CA ILE A 25 -0.32 22.45 -5.57
C ILE A 25 -0.96 22.64 -4.18
N ARG A 26 -0.71 23.79 -3.52
CA ARG A 26 -1.36 24.11 -2.23
C ARG A 26 -2.87 24.06 -2.33
N ALA A 27 -3.46 24.70 -3.35
CA ALA A 27 -4.90 24.73 -3.54
C ALA A 27 -5.48 23.32 -3.73
N LYS A 28 -4.81 22.45 -4.51
CA LYS A 28 -5.21 21.04 -4.64
C LYS A 28 -5.17 20.31 -3.30
N LEU A 29 -4.09 20.45 -2.53
CA LEU A 29 -3.94 19.80 -1.23
C LEU A 29 -4.99 20.27 -0.21
N GLU A 30 -5.35 21.56 -0.21
CA GLU A 30 -6.42 22.08 0.65
C GLU A 30 -7.78 21.41 0.40
N THR A 31 -8.06 20.97 -0.84
CA THR A 31 -9.30 20.24 -1.17
C THR A 31 -9.28 18.78 -0.74
N ILE A 32 -8.10 18.15 -0.70
CA ILE A 32 -7.94 16.73 -0.38
C ILE A 32 -7.77 16.52 1.13
N ILE A 33 -7.29 17.54 1.85
CA ILE A 33 -6.99 17.47 3.28
C ILE A 33 -7.85 18.51 4.02
N PRO A 34 -9.06 18.15 4.51
CA PRO A 34 -9.91 19.03 5.30
C PRO A 34 -9.31 19.43 6.66
N SER A 35 -9.83 20.50 7.27
CA SER A 35 -9.43 20.98 8.61
C SER A 35 -9.51 19.91 9.70
N ALA A 36 -10.47 19.00 9.58
CA ALA A 36 -10.72 17.93 10.54
C ALA A 36 -9.56 16.92 10.70
N TYR A 37 -8.57 16.91 9.80
CA TYR A 37 -7.33 16.15 10.00
C TYR A 37 -6.53 16.61 11.24
N GLY A 38 -6.62 17.90 11.61
CA GLY A 38 -5.98 18.40 12.83
C GLY A 38 -6.59 17.78 14.09
N GLU A 39 -7.93 17.73 14.15
CA GLU A 39 -8.63 17.08 15.25
C GLU A 39 -8.35 15.57 15.31
N LEU A 40 -8.31 14.89 14.15
CA LEU A 40 -7.96 13.47 14.09
C LEU A 40 -6.54 13.22 14.64
N ALA A 41 -5.60 14.11 14.35
CA ALA A 41 -4.23 14.03 14.84
C ALA A 41 -4.14 14.31 16.36
N GLU A 42 -4.90 15.26 16.88
CA GLU A 42 -5.02 15.50 18.34
C GLU A 42 -5.56 14.28 19.08
N ILE A 43 -6.62 13.66 18.54
CA ILE A 43 -7.16 12.42 19.09
C ILE A 43 -6.07 11.33 19.05
N ALA A 44 -5.40 11.14 17.92
CA ALA A 44 -4.33 10.16 17.83
C ALA A 44 -3.21 10.38 18.88
N GLY A 45 -2.83 11.64 19.11
CA GLY A 45 -1.87 12.04 20.15
C GLY A 45 -2.29 11.61 21.55
N GLN A 46 -3.55 11.83 21.92
CA GLN A 46 -4.12 11.46 23.22
C GLN A 46 -4.08 9.94 23.48
N TYR A 47 -4.19 9.13 22.44
CA TYR A 47 -4.23 7.66 22.54
C TYR A 47 -2.88 6.98 22.27
N ARG A 48 -1.86 7.73 21.84
CA ARG A 48 -0.53 7.21 21.47
C ARG A 48 0.09 6.30 22.52
N GLU A 49 0.14 6.76 23.78
CA GLU A 49 0.76 5.98 24.86
C GLU A 49 -0.06 4.75 25.24
N LYS A 50 -1.41 4.81 25.18
CA LYS A 50 -2.28 3.65 25.41
C LYS A 50 -2.04 2.57 24.34
N VAL A 51 -1.97 2.97 23.07
CA VAL A 51 -1.65 2.08 21.93
C VAL A 51 -0.26 1.47 22.09
N LYS A 52 0.74 2.27 22.48
CA LYS A 52 2.12 1.81 22.69
C LYS A 52 2.22 0.74 23.79
N ARG A 53 1.46 0.90 24.89
CA ARG A 53 1.38 -0.09 25.98
C ARG A 53 0.65 -1.37 25.57
N ARG A 54 -0.35 -1.26 24.68
CA ARG A 54 -1.20 -2.38 24.25
C ARG A 54 -0.55 -3.30 23.22
N PHE A 55 0.25 -2.73 22.32
CA PHE A 55 0.88 -3.46 21.21
C PHE A 55 2.41 -3.47 21.38
N ASN A 56 3.00 -4.66 21.38
CA ASN A 56 4.43 -4.84 21.70
C ASN A 56 5.35 -4.51 20.52
N ASN A 57 4.91 -4.76 19.29
CA ASN A 57 5.70 -4.52 18.09
C ASN A 57 5.22 -3.26 17.34
N ILE A 58 6.09 -2.73 16.48
CA ILE A 58 5.83 -1.52 15.68
C ILE A 58 4.76 -1.78 14.61
N LYS A 59 4.76 -2.99 14.04
CA LYS A 59 3.87 -3.41 12.94
C LYS A 59 2.39 -3.35 13.35
N ASP A 60 2.04 -3.89 14.52
CA ASP A 60 0.68 -3.90 15.05
C ASP A 60 0.20 -2.50 15.39
N ARG A 61 1.08 -1.65 15.94
CA ARG A 61 0.78 -0.23 16.20
C ARG A 61 0.47 0.51 14.90
N ARG A 62 1.28 0.29 13.85
CA ARG A 62 1.07 0.89 12.52
C ARG A 62 -0.25 0.42 11.93
N GLN A 63 -0.49 -0.89 11.89
CA GLN A 63 -1.72 -1.46 11.35
C GLN A 63 -2.96 -0.95 12.10
N PHE A 64 -2.88 -0.83 13.43
CA PHE A 64 -3.94 -0.21 14.22
C PHE A 64 -4.22 1.21 13.70
N TRP A 65 -3.22 2.08 13.62
CA TRP A 65 -3.41 3.46 13.16
C TRP A 65 -3.90 3.56 11.71
N GLU A 66 -3.39 2.71 10.81
CA GLU A 66 -3.88 2.63 9.42
C GLU A 66 -5.38 2.31 9.38
N GLU A 67 -5.84 1.31 10.14
CA GLU A 67 -7.26 0.95 10.24
C GLU A 67 -8.11 2.10 10.81
N ILE A 68 -7.58 2.85 11.78
CA ILE A 68 -8.29 3.98 12.39
C ILE A 68 -8.42 5.13 11.38
N PHE A 69 -7.32 5.51 10.73
CA PHE A 69 -7.26 6.69 9.85
C PHE A 69 -7.93 6.48 8.49
N SER A 70 -8.11 5.24 8.06
CA SER A 70 -8.81 4.89 6.81
C SER A 70 -10.23 4.35 7.03
N GLY A 71 -10.69 4.29 8.28
CA GLY A 71 -11.93 3.63 8.65
C GLY A 71 -13.01 4.56 9.22
N VAL A 72 -14.03 3.93 9.78
CA VAL A 72 -15.23 4.60 10.34
C VAL A 72 -14.90 5.62 11.44
N ILE A 73 -13.79 5.44 12.15
CA ILE A 73 -13.40 6.38 13.22
C ILE A 73 -12.94 7.71 12.63
N ALA A 74 -12.14 7.71 11.56
CA ALA A 74 -11.78 8.93 10.85
C ALA A 74 -13.03 9.64 10.29
N GLU A 75 -13.95 8.91 9.67
CA GLU A 75 -15.21 9.46 9.15
C GLU A 75 -16.07 10.12 10.24
N LYS A 76 -16.13 9.52 11.44
CA LYS A 76 -16.81 10.11 12.60
C LYS A 76 -16.16 11.44 13.00
N VAL A 77 -14.84 11.55 12.99
CA VAL A 77 -14.14 12.82 13.25
C VAL A 77 -14.43 13.85 12.15
N PHE A 78 -14.33 13.46 10.88
CA PHE A 78 -14.58 14.36 9.75
C PHE A 78 -16.01 14.89 9.70
N SER A 79 -16.97 14.16 10.27
CA SER A 79 -18.37 14.58 10.43
C SER A 79 -18.68 15.27 11.77
N GLY A 80 -17.67 15.66 12.56
CA GLY A 80 -17.82 16.38 13.83
C GLY A 80 -18.31 15.53 15.01
N ARG A 81 -18.39 14.20 14.84
CA ARG A 81 -18.85 13.24 15.87
C ARG A 81 -17.69 12.70 16.71
N SER A 82 -16.85 13.60 17.21
CA SER A 82 -15.57 13.25 17.85
C SER A 82 -15.72 12.49 19.18
N LYS A 83 -16.80 12.75 19.93
CA LYS A 83 -17.11 11.99 21.16
C LYS A 83 -17.37 10.51 20.85
N GLU A 84 -18.13 10.23 19.79
CA GLU A 84 -18.39 8.87 19.33
C GLU A 84 -17.13 8.20 18.76
N ALA A 85 -16.31 8.97 18.03
CA ALA A 85 -15.03 8.50 17.51
C ALA A 85 -14.10 8.03 18.63
N LYS A 86 -13.96 8.81 19.72
CA LYS A 86 -13.15 8.44 20.90
C LYS A 86 -13.68 7.18 21.59
N LYS A 87 -14.99 7.07 21.78
CA LYS A 87 -15.63 5.88 22.38
C LYS A 87 -15.37 4.62 21.56
N GLU A 88 -15.50 4.71 20.23
CA GLU A 88 -15.22 3.60 19.32
C GLU A 88 -13.74 3.23 19.31
N LEU A 89 -12.85 4.22 19.33
CA LEU A 89 -11.41 4.02 19.41
C LEU A 89 -11.00 3.29 20.69
N GLU A 90 -11.59 3.66 21.84
CA GLU A 90 -11.36 2.96 23.11
C GLU A 90 -11.84 1.52 23.09
N LYS A 91 -13.05 1.30 22.56
CA LYS A 91 -13.58 -0.05 22.39
C LYS A 91 -12.64 -0.90 21.54
N ARG A 92 -12.22 -0.38 20.39
CA ARG A 92 -11.35 -1.10 19.44
C ARG A 92 -9.94 -1.33 19.97
N LEU A 93 -9.44 -0.45 20.84
CA LEU A 93 -8.16 -0.65 21.53
C LEU A 93 -8.22 -1.80 22.54
N ASN A 94 -9.37 -1.97 23.19
CA ASN A 94 -9.59 -3.00 24.20
C ASN A 94 -9.99 -4.35 23.60
N GLU A 95 -10.43 -4.39 22.36
CA GLU A 95 -10.73 -5.63 21.65
C GLU A 95 -9.47 -6.51 21.48
N THR A 96 -9.60 -7.80 21.78
CA THR A 96 -8.53 -8.78 21.57
C THR A 96 -8.46 -9.11 20.08
N LYS A 97 -7.47 -8.55 19.36
CA LYS A 97 -7.14 -9.06 18.02
C LYS A 97 -6.71 -10.52 18.13
N LYS A 98 -7.51 -11.45 17.59
CA LYS A 98 -7.01 -12.78 17.18
C LYS A 98 -5.85 -12.54 16.22
N GLY A 99 -4.78 -13.33 16.32
CA GLY A 99 -3.69 -13.32 15.36
C GLY A 99 -4.27 -13.40 13.96
N ARG A 100 -4.15 -12.32 13.18
CA ARG A 100 -4.68 -12.28 11.82
C ARG A 100 -3.65 -12.97 10.93
N LEU A 101 -4.11 -14.00 10.23
CA LEU A 101 -3.42 -14.47 9.02
C LEU A 101 -3.20 -13.27 8.11
N GLY A 102 -2.01 -13.19 7.53
CA GLY A 102 -1.67 -12.22 6.51
C GLY A 102 -2.45 -12.48 5.24
N GLU A 103 -2.28 -11.60 4.27
CA GLU A 103 -2.88 -11.74 2.96
C GLU A 103 -1.85 -11.43 1.88
N VAL A 104 -2.06 -12.00 0.70
CA VAL A 104 -1.15 -11.82 -0.44
C VAL A 104 -1.85 -11.04 -1.56
N TYR A 105 -1.20 -10.01 -2.05
CA TYR A 105 -1.63 -9.25 -3.22
C TYR A 105 -0.75 -9.63 -4.41
N LEU A 106 -1.31 -10.23 -5.46
CA LEU A 106 -0.63 -10.38 -6.75
C LEU A 106 -0.95 -9.14 -7.58
N VAL A 107 0.06 -8.28 -7.79
CA VAL A 107 -0.13 -6.96 -8.37
C VAL A 107 0.62 -6.84 -9.68
N GLY A 108 -0.11 -6.49 -10.75
CA GLY A 108 0.47 -6.09 -12.03
C GLY A 108 1.10 -4.71 -11.95
N ALA A 109 2.40 -4.63 -12.21
CA ALA A 109 3.20 -3.42 -12.19
C ALA A 109 3.10 -2.60 -13.49
N GLY A 110 2.45 -3.13 -14.53
CA GLY A 110 2.46 -2.52 -15.85
C GLY A 110 3.79 -2.76 -16.60
N PRO A 111 3.95 -2.19 -17.80
CA PRO A 111 5.12 -2.43 -18.66
C PRO A 111 6.37 -1.64 -18.23
N GLY A 112 6.26 -0.78 -17.20
CA GLY A 112 7.39 -0.09 -16.59
C GLY A 112 7.14 1.39 -16.29
N ASP A 113 6.25 2.06 -17.03
CA ASP A 113 5.83 3.43 -16.73
C ASP A 113 4.95 3.45 -15.47
N PRO A 114 5.33 4.19 -14.40
CA PRO A 114 4.55 4.26 -13.17
C PRO A 114 3.12 4.79 -13.36
N ASP A 115 2.89 5.60 -14.39
CA ASP A 115 1.57 6.17 -14.67
C ASP A 115 0.59 5.13 -15.25
N LEU A 116 1.09 3.95 -15.64
CA LEU A 116 0.28 2.81 -16.08
C LEU A 116 -0.09 1.87 -14.92
N LEU A 117 0.28 2.18 -13.68
CA LEU A 117 -0.22 1.48 -12.51
C LEU A 117 -1.71 1.79 -12.31
N THR A 118 -2.47 0.76 -11.93
CA THR A 118 -3.84 0.98 -11.49
C THR A 118 -3.86 1.63 -10.11
N PHE A 119 -4.89 2.41 -9.80
CA PHE A 119 -5.05 2.98 -8.46
C PHE A 119 -5.13 1.90 -7.36
N LYS A 120 -5.70 0.72 -7.68
CA LYS A 120 -5.73 -0.42 -6.76
C LYS A 120 -4.32 -0.98 -6.50
N ALA A 121 -3.48 -1.08 -7.53
CA ALA A 121 -2.09 -1.51 -7.40
C ALA A 121 -1.31 -0.57 -6.47
N LEU A 122 -1.35 0.74 -6.76
CA LEU A 122 -0.67 1.75 -5.93
C LEU A 122 -1.13 1.70 -4.47
N ARG A 123 -2.45 1.58 -4.23
CA ARG A 123 -3.00 1.49 -2.88
C ARG A 123 -2.46 0.28 -2.11
N LEU A 124 -2.42 -0.90 -2.74
CA LEU A 124 -1.95 -2.11 -2.08
C LEU A 124 -0.42 -2.12 -1.89
N MET A 125 0.35 -1.56 -2.83
CA MET A 125 1.79 -1.34 -2.68
C MET A 125 2.12 -0.42 -1.48
N GLN A 126 1.25 0.55 -1.19
CA GLN A 126 1.38 1.44 -0.04
C GLN A 126 0.95 0.80 1.29
N GLN A 127 0.24 -0.33 1.27
CA GLN A 127 -0.20 -1.06 2.47
C GLN A 127 0.68 -2.27 2.79
N ALA A 128 1.42 -2.78 1.81
CA ALA A 128 2.21 -4.00 1.92
C ALA A 128 3.28 -3.92 3.01
N ASP A 129 3.35 -4.94 3.86
CA ASP A 129 4.41 -5.09 4.86
C ASP A 129 5.71 -5.53 4.19
N VAL A 130 5.61 -6.45 3.22
CA VAL A 130 6.72 -6.98 2.42
C VAL A 130 6.34 -6.95 0.94
N VAL A 131 7.28 -6.61 0.08
CA VAL A 131 7.11 -6.63 -1.37
C VAL A 131 8.09 -7.60 -2.01
N LEU A 132 7.56 -8.63 -2.66
CA LEU A 132 8.31 -9.58 -3.47
C LEU A 132 8.28 -9.12 -4.93
N TYR A 133 9.42 -8.76 -5.49
CA TYR A 133 9.52 -8.23 -6.85
C TYR A 133 10.59 -8.94 -7.67
N ASP A 134 10.44 -8.94 -8.98
CA ASP A 134 11.43 -9.49 -9.91
C ASP A 134 11.99 -8.41 -10.84
N ARG A 135 12.87 -8.84 -11.76
CA ARG A 135 13.62 -7.94 -12.65
C ARG A 135 12.72 -7.09 -13.55
N LEU A 136 11.52 -7.56 -13.89
CA LEU A 136 10.66 -6.89 -14.87
C LEU A 136 9.93 -5.69 -14.26
N VAL A 137 9.95 -5.54 -12.94
CA VAL A 137 9.40 -4.37 -12.26
C VAL A 137 10.39 -3.22 -12.35
N SER A 138 9.97 -2.08 -12.90
CA SER A 138 10.84 -0.92 -13.08
C SER A 138 11.20 -0.26 -11.74
N LYS A 139 12.39 0.33 -11.67
CA LYS A 139 12.84 1.06 -10.47
C LYS A 139 11.88 2.19 -10.08
N ARG A 140 11.33 2.90 -11.06
CA ARG A 140 10.37 4.00 -10.84
C ARG A 140 9.06 3.50 -10.20
N VAL A 141 8.62 2.28 -10.53
CA VAL A 141 7.48 1.63 -9.86
C VAL A 141 7.85 1.23 -8.43
N LEU A 142 9.05 0.70 -8.21
CA LEU A 142 9.52 0.34 -6.86
C LEU A 142 9.63 1.56 -5.93
N GLU A 143 9.93 2.74 -6.47
CA GLU A 143 9.94 4.02 -5.72
C GLU A 143 8.55 4.42 -5.19
N LEU A 144 7.48 3.85 -5.75
CA LEU A 144 6.10 4.02 -5.28
C LEU A 144 5.67 2.99 -4.24
N VAL A 145 6.55 2.10 -3.80
CA VAL A 145 6.29 1.21 -2.67
C VAL A 145 6.39 2.00 -1.35
N ARG A 146 5.67 1.55 -0.32
CA ARG A 146 5.78 2.09 1.04
C ARG A 146 7.25 2.07 1.50
N ARG A 147 7.76 3.21 2.01
CA ARG A 147 9.21 3.40 2.31
C ARG A 147 9.79 2.43 3.35
N ASP A 148 8.97 1.95 4.27
CA ASP A 148 9.32 1.02 5.34
C ASP A 148 8.79 -0.39 5.09
N ALA A 149 8.41 -0.72 3.85
CA ALA A 149 8.17 -2.10 3.45
C ALA A 149 9.50 -2.81 3.22
N GLU A 150 9.57 -4.08 3.65
CA GLU A 150 10.70 -4.93 3.31
C GLU A 150 10.66 -5.29 1.82
N MET A 151 11.76 -5.10 1.11
CA MET A 151 11.86 -5.34 -0.32
C MET A 151 12.68 -6.60 -0.58
N ILE A 152 12.04 -7.67 -1.04
CA ILE A 152 12.72 -8.94 -1.34
C ILE A 152 12.73 -9.17 -2.85
N TYR A 153 13.92 -9.20 -3.41
CA TYR A 153 14.10 -9.53 -4.82
C TYR A 153 14.02 -11.04 -5.03
N VAL A 154 13.08 -11.47 -5.86
CA VAL A 154 12.82 -12.88 -6.20
C VAL A 154 13.08 -13.19 -7.68
N GLY A 155 13.74 -12.30 -8.42
CA GLY A 155 14.08 -12.57 -9.83
C GLY A 155 15.25 -13.55 -9.98
N LYS A 156 15.29 -14.29 -11.10
CA LYS A 156 16.33 -15.30 -11.37
C LYS A 156 17.76 -14.73 -11.28
N LYS A 157 18.65 -15.43 -10.58
CA LYS A 157 20.11 -15.39 -10.79
C LYS A 157 20.56 -16.72 -11.41
N GLY A 158 20.06 -17.03 -12.61
CA GLY A 158 20.46 -18.22 -13.38
C GLY A 158 19.53 -19.44 -13.23
N GLY A 159 19.20 -20.04 -14.38
CA GLY A 159 19.03 -21.49 -14.60
C GLY A 159 17.86 -22.28 -13.99
N GLU A 160 17.54 -22.15 -12.71
CA GLU A 160 16.88 -23.26 -11.99
C GLU A 160 15.35 -23.18 -11.92
N SER A 161 14.71 -24.35 -12.03
CA SER A 161 13.26 -24.57 -12.01
C SER A 161 12.66 -24.62 -10.60
N SER A 162 13.47 -24.95 -9.58
CA SER A 162 13.12 -24.95 -8.15
C SER A 162 12.70 -23.59 -7.61
N HIS A 163 13.12 -22.51 -8.27
CA HIS A 163 12.95 -21.13 -7.83
C HIS A 163 11.49 -20.70 -7.65
N GLN A 164 10.54 -21.25 -8.44
CA GLN A 164 9.12 -20.88 -8.28
C GLN A 164 8.50 -21.47 -7.01
N VAL A 165 8.86 -22.70 -6.67
CA VAL A 165 8.37 -23.36 -5.45
C VAL A 165 8.83 -22.59 -4.21
N GLU A 166 10.07 -22.10 -4.23
CA GLU A 166 10.62 -21.27 -3.16
C GLU A 166 9.89 -19.93 -3.02
N ILE A 167 9.56 -19.25 -4.13
CA ILE A 167 8.77 -18.02 -4.09
C ILE A 167 7.39 -18.28 -3.50
N ASN A 168 6.72 -19.35 -3.94
CA ASN A 168 5.38 -19.71 -3.46
C ASN A 168 5.41 -20.00 -1.95
N LYS A 169 6.39 -20.79 -1.50
CA LYS A 169 6.61 -21.08 -0.08
C LYS A 169 6.89 -19.81 0.73
N LEU A 170 7.76 -18.93 0.22
CA LEU A 170 8.07 -17.66 0.88
C LEU A 170 6.81 -16.79 1.07
N MET A 171 5.94 -16.71 0.05
CA MET A 171 4.66 -15.99 0.19
C MET A 171 3.77 -16.58 1.30
N VAL A 172 3.66 -17.91 1.34
CA VAL A 172 2.89 -18.61 2.38
C VAL A 172 3.48 -18.36 3.77
N ASP A 173 4.79 -18.49 3.94
CA ASP A 173 5.47 -18.29 5.22
C ASP A 173 5.31 -16.86 5.74
N LEU A 174 5.51 -15.87 4.85
CA LEU A 174 5.30 -14.46 5.19
C LEU A 174 3.84 -14.17 5.55
N ALA A 175 2.88 -14.70 4.78
CA ALA A 175 1.46 -14.53 5.09
C ALA A 175 1.07 -15.20 6.42
N ASN A 176 1.60 -16.40 6.70
CA ASN A 176 1.39 -17.10 7.97
C ASN A 176 1.95 -16.33 9.18
N SER A 177 3.02 -15.55 8.98
CA SER A 177 3.52 -14.60 9.99
C SER A 177 2.67 -13.33 10.16
N GLY A 178 1.49 -13.28 9.54
CA GLY A 178 0.54 -12.18 9.63
C GLY A 178 0.90 -10.98 8.75
N GLN A 179 1.79 -11.11 7.76
CA GLN A 179 2.24 -10.01 6.92
C GLN A 179 1.33 -9.81 5.70
N ARG A 180 1.09 -8.55 5.32
CA ARG A 180 0.52 -8.22 4.01
C ARG A 180 1.63 -8.29 2.96
N VAL A 181 1.60 -9.31 2.12
CA VAL A 181 2.65 -9.57 1.12
C VAL A 181 2.19 -9.05 -0.23
N CYS A 182 2.96 -8.18 -0.87
CA CYS A 182 2.71 -7.75 -2.25
C CYS A 182 3.67 -8.47 -3.21
N ARG A 183 3.17 -9.44 -3.97
CA ARG A 183 3.87 -10.03 -5.10
C ARG A 183 3.70 -9.13 -6.32
N LEU A 184 4.68 -8.26 -6.53
CA LEU A 184 4.70 -7.29 -7.61
C LEU A 184 5.33 -7.92 -8.87
N LYS A 185 4.57 -7.95 -9.97
CA LYS A 185 4.92 -8.66 -11.21
C LYS A 185 4.91 -7.69 -12.38
N GLY A 186 5.90 -7.75 -13.26
CA GLY A 186 5.92 -6.95 -14.49
C GLY A 186 4.72 -7.25 -15.39
N GLY A 187 4.14 -6.22 -16.00
CA GLY A 187 2.96 -6.35 -16.86
C GLY A 187 1.70 -6.72 -16.07
N ASP A 188 1.05 -7.80 -16.50
CA ASP A 188 -0.14 -8.37 -15.87
C ASP A 188 0.19 -9.72 -15.19
N PRO A 189 -0.34 -10.00 -13.97
CA PRO A 189 -0.02 -11.25 -13.25
C PRO A 189 -0.35 -12.54 -14.00
N PHE A 190 -1.38 -12.53 -14.86
CA PHE A 190 -1.92 -13.72 -15.53
C PHE A 190 -1.55 -13.82 -17.02
N ILE A 191 -0.95 -12.80 -17.60
CA ILE A 191 -0.42 -12.86 -18.98
C ILE A 191 1.05 -13.24 -18.94
N PHE A 192 1.35 -14.52 -19.17
CA PHE A 192 2.71 -15.11 -19.10
C PHE A 192 3.44 -14.88 -17.76
N GLY A 193 2.73 -14.51 -16.71
CA GLY A 193 3.28 -14.17 -15.40
C GLY A 193 3.37 -15.33 -14.42
N ARG A 194 2.83 -16.52 -14.73
CA ARG A 194 2.69 -17.66 -13.79
C ARG A 194 1.87 -17.34 -12.52
N GLY A 195 1.05 -16.29 -12.55
CA GLY A 195 0.21 -15.94 -11.39
C GLY A 195 -0.77 -17.05 -10.99
N GLY A 196 -1.17 -17.93 -11.92
CA GLY A 196 -2.02 -19.09 -11.62
C GLY A 196 -1.39 -20.06 -10.62
N GLU A 197 -0.14 -20.45 -10.84
CA GLU A 197 0.61 -21.36 -9.95
C GLU A 197 0.80 -20.75 -8.54
N GLU A 198 1.03 -19.44 -8.50
CA GLU A 198 1.20 -18.68 -7.25
C GLU A 198 -0.10 -18.68 -6.43
N ILE A 199 -1.27 -18.42 -7.05
CA ILE A 199 -2.56 -18.41 -6.32
C ILE A 199 -3.03 -19.80 -5.92
N GLU A 200 -2.73 -20.83 -6.70
CA GLU A 200 -3.06 -22.22 -6.38
C GLU A 200 -2.38 -22.61 -5.06
N THR A 201 -1.08 -22.34 -4.93
CA THR A 201 -0.35 -22.63 -3.69
C THR A 201 -0.90 -21.85 -2.49
N LEU A 202 -1.32 -20.60 -2.68
CA LEU A 202 -1.92 -19.79 -1.62
C LEU A 202 -3.29 -20.36 -1.18
N SER A 203 -4.10 -20.77 -2.15
CA SER A 203 -5.40 -21.39 -1.91
C SER A 203 -5.26 -22.69 -1.12
N ASP A 204 -4.33 -23.57 -1.52
CA ASP A 204 -4.07 -24.85 -0.85
C ASP A 204 -3.63 -24.70 0.61
N ASN A 205 -2.97 -23.57 0.93
CA ASN A 205 -2.53 -23.25 2.29
C ASN A 205 -3.52 -22.37 3.06
N GLY A 206 -4.72 -22.12 2.51
CA GLY A 206 -5.76 -21.31 3.16
C GLY A 206 -5.39 -19.83 3.34
N ILE A 207 -4.45 -19.31 2.54
CA ILE A 207 -4.02 -17.91 2.57
C ILE A 207 -4.99 -17.07 1.73
N SER A 208 -5.53 -16.01 2.33
CA SER A 208 -6.35 -15.04 1.59
C SER A 208 -5.49 -14.28 0.58
N PHE A 209 -5.97 -14.16 -0.66
CA PHE A 209 -5.25 -13.42 -1.69
C PHE A 209 -6.17 -12.54 -2.55
N GLN A 210 -5.57 -11.53 -3.17
CA GLN A 210 -6.21 -10.66 -4.14
C GLN A 210 -5.33 -10.52 -5.38
N VAL A 211 -5.95 -10.55 -6.56
CA VAL A 211 -5.26 -10.27 -7.82
C VAL A 211 -5.65 -8.88 -8.30
N VAL A 212 -4.65 -8.09 -8.69
CA VAL A 212 -4.83 -6.79 -9.32
C VAL A 212 -4.23 -6.86 -10.72
N PRO A 213 -5.05 -6.74 -11.77
CA PRO A 213 -4.55 -6.75 -13.14
C PRO A 213 -3.67 -5.53 -13.40
N GLY A 214 -2.77 -5.69 -14.37
CA GLY A 214 -1.88 -4.62 -14.82
C GLY A 214 -1.99 -4.43 -16.34
N ILE A 215 -1.50 -3.31 -16.83
CA ILE A 215 -1.34 -3.12 -18.27
C ILE A 215 -0.26 -4.08 -18.76
N THR A 216 -0.62 -5.03 -19.62
CA THR A 216 0.36 -5.97 -20.18
C THR A 216 1.30 -5.29 -21.17
N ALA A 217 2.47 -5.89 -21.39
CA ALA A 217 3.48 -5.38 -22.31
C ALA A 217 2.92 -5.17 -23.73
N ALA A 218 2.04 -6.05 -24.21
CA ALA A 218 1.44 -5.91 -25.54
C ALA A 218 0.65 -4.60 -25.68
N SER A 219 -0.22 -4.29 -24.72
CA SER A 219 -1.02 -3.05 -24.72
C SER A 219 -0.15 -1.80 -24.56
N GLY A 220 0.83 -1.85 -23.65
CA GLY A 220 1.75 -0.74 -23.42
C GLY A 220 2.60 -0.43 -24.65
N CYS A 221 3.26 -1.45 -25.21
CA CYS A 221 4.09 -1.29 -26.40
C CYS A 221 3.28 -0.83 -27.61
N SER A 222 2.09 -1.38 -27.83
CA SER A 222 1.21 -0.96 -28.94
C SER A 222 0.91 0.55 -28.89
N ALA A 223 0.45 1.05 -27.74
CA ALA A 223 0.11 2.45 -27.58
C ALA A 223 1.34 3.37 -27.70
N TYR A 224 2.46 3.02 -27.05
CA TYR A 224 3.65 3.87 -27.01
C TYR A 224 4.49 3.82 -28.29
N ALA A 225 4.39 2.74 -29.08
CA ALA A 225 5.02 2.63 -30.39
C ALA A 225 4.15 3.18 -31.54
N GLY A 226 2.88 3.51 -31.26
CA GLY A 226 1.94 3.94 -32.30
C GLY A 226 1.57 2.82 -33.27
N ILE A 227 1.58 1.56 -32.82
CA ILE A 227 1.26 0.38 -33.63
C ILE A 227 0.03 -0.28 -33.01
N PRO A 228 -1.19 0.00 -33.50
CA PRO A 228 -2.41 -0.65 -33.01
C PRO A 228 -2.31 -2.17 -33.11
N LEU A 229 -2.84 -2.88 -32.11
CA LEU A 229 -2.91 -4.35 -32.15
C LEU A 229 -3.92 -4.87 -33.20
N THR A 230 -4.84 -4.02 -33.62
CA THR A 230 -5.89 -4.28 -34.62
C THR A 230 -6.12 -3.05 -35.46
#